data_AF-A0A1S9AIV8-F1
#
_entry.id   AF-A0A1S9AIV8-F1
#
_cell.length_a   1.000
_cell.length_b   1.000
_cell.length_c   1.000
_cell.angle_alpha   90.00
_cell.angle_beta   90.00
_cell.angle_gamma   90.00
#
_symmetry.space_group_name_H-M   'P 1'
#
loop_
_entity.id
_entity.type
_entity.pdbx_description
1 polymer ?
#
loop_
_entity_poly.entity_id
_entity_poly.type
_entity_poly.pdbx_seq_one_letter_code
_entity_poly.pdbx_strand_id
1 'polypeptide(L)'
;MLRTFSFFTAWALSGAVLAQAMADQAQAIYKCRDGERVTYGDQPCRQDGGRLAVQAAPAPDPEAAARLERARAFLAEAEQARAAEALREERTLARARRDAATQRRRCDKLRLQQKWAEEDLARAGGERAAQARLKARRQQEALAVECPA
;
A
#
# COMPACT_ATOMS: atom_id res chain seq x y z
N MET A 1 33.54 -31.67 -10.36
CA MET A 1 32.39 -30.80 -10.65
C MET A 1 31.22 -31.34 -9.83
N LEU A 2 30.97 -30.86 -8.60
CA LEU A 2 30.00 -29.79 -8.26
C LEU A 2 28.72 -29.90 -9.13
N ARG A 3 27.48 -30.03 -8.65
CA ARG A 3 26.78 -29.79 -7.37
C ARG A 3 25.42 -30.51 -7.53
N THR A 4 25.00 -31.40 -6.64
CA THR A 4 23.94 -31.18 -5.63
C THR A 4 22.85 -30.17 -6.03
N PHE A 5 21.59 -30.62 -6.16
CA PHE A 5 20.36 -29.97 -5.60
C PHE A 5 19.12 -30.80 -6.01
N SER A 6 18.88 -31.89 -5.28
CA SER A 6 17.57 -32.52 -5.17
C SER A 6 17.24 -32.55 -3.68
N PHE A 7 16.75 -31.42 -3.19
CA PHE A 7 16.18 -31.27 -1.85
C PHE A 7 14.78 -30.66 -2.01
N PHE A 8 13.85 -31.47 -2.52
CA PHE A 8 12.45 -31.06 -2.64
C PHE A 8 11.48 -32.21 -2.33
N THR A 9 11.85 -33.15 -1.47
CA THR A 9 10.92 -34.17 -0.95
C THR A 9 11.39 -34.68 0.41
N ALA A 10 11.43 -33.79 1.39
CA ALA A 10 11.44 -34.17 2.79
C ALA A 10 10.93 -32.95 3.53
N TRP A 11 9.64 -32.95 3.85
CA TRP A 11 8.94 -32.21 4.91
C TRP A 11 7.45 -32.53 4.75
N ALA A 12 7.15 -33.82 4.62
CA ALA A 12 5.84 -34.38 4.86
C ALA A 12 6.07 -35.43 5.95
N LEU A 13 5.26 -35.40 7.01
CA LEU A 13 5.29 -36.31 8.17
C LEU A 13 6.19 -35.88 9.34
N SER A 14 5.89 -34.74 9.96
CA SER A 14 6.03 -34.54 11.42
C SER A 14 5.40 -33.21 11.83
N GLY A 15 4.13 -33.25 12.22
CA GLY A 15 3.43 -32.04 12.66
C GLY A 15 1.95 -32.25 12.98
N ALA A 16 1.58 -33.44 13.44
CA ALA A 16 0.23 -33.70 13.93
C ALA A 16 0.32 -34.53 15.21
N VAL A 17 0.80 -33.92 16.30
CA VAL A 17 0.39 -34.18 17.69
C VAL A 17 0.87 -32.99 18.52
N LEU A 18 -0.08 -32.12 18.91
CA LEU A 18 -0.19 -31.43 20.21
C LEU A 18 -1.29 -30.35 20.07
N ALA A 19 -2.49 -30.82 19.72
CA ALA A 19 -3.72 -30.06 19.88
C ALA A 19 -4.42 -30.62 21.13
N GLN A 20 -3.93 -30.28 22.32
CA GLN A 20 -4.68 -30.50 23.56
C GLN A 20 -4.18 -29.56 24.67
N ALA A 21 -5.17 -28.97 25.35
CA ALA A 21 -5.08 -28.14 26.55
C ALA A 21 -4.59 -26.69 26.39
N MET A 22 -5.28 -25.91 25.55
CA MET A 22 -5.55 -24.50 25.90
C MET A 22 -6.91 -24.44 26.60
N ALA A 23 -7.06 -25.20 27.69
CA ALA A 23 -8.17 -25.04 28.61
C ALA A 23 -7.71 -24.06 29.68
N ASP A 24 -8.27 -22.85 29.65
CA ASP A 24 -8.44 -21.99 30.81
C ASP A 24 -7.16 -21.63 31.58
N GLN A 25 -6.22 -20.93 30.92
CA GLN A 25 -5.28 -20.09 31.66
C GLN A 25 -6.01 -18.80 32.06
N ALA A 26 -6.94 -18.90 33.01
CA ALA A 26 -7.32 -17.76 33.82
C ALA A 26 -6.04 -17.27 34.50
N GLN A 27 -5.43 -16.21 33.96
CA GLN A 27 -4.18 -15.63 34.46
C GLN A 27 -4.36 -15.34 35.96
N ALA A 28 -3.74 -16.16 36.79
CA ALA A 28 -3.84 -16.06 38.23
C ALA A 28 -2.91 -14.91 38.65
N ILE A 29 -3.47 -13.74 38.90
CA ILE A 29 -2.69 -12.61 39.41
C ILE A 29 -2.46 -12.86 40.90
N TYR A 30 -1.21 -13.00 41.30
CA TYR A 30 -0.80 -13.11 42.70
C TYR A 30 -0.39 -11.73 43.21
N LYS A 31 -0.76 -11.44 44.45
CA LYS A 31 -0.28 -10.27 45.19
C LYS A 31 0.69 -10.76 46.25
N CYS A 32 1.97 -10.47 46.06
CA CYS A 32 3.06 -10.86 46.95
C CYS A 32 3.50 -9.68 47.80
N ARG A 33 3.89 -9.94 49.05
CA ARG A 33 4.44 -8.98 49.99
C ARG A 33 5.82 -9.45 50.41
N ASP A 34 6.83 -8.65 50.07
CA ASP A 34 8.20 -8.84 50.52
C ASP A 34 8.55 -7.66 51.44
N GLY A 35 8.31 -7.81 52.75
CA GLY A 35 8.43 -6.72 53.73
C GLY A 35 7.41 -5.60 53.50
N GLU A 36 7.87 -4.36 53.29
CA GLU A 36 7.00 -3.21 52.95
C GLU A 36 6.61 -3.13 51.46
N ARG A 37 7.19 -3.97 50.58
CA ARG A 37 6.95 -3.90 49.14
C ARG A 37 5.86 -4.89 48.71
N VAL A 38 4.87 -4.39 47.99
CA VAL A 38 3.83 -5.21 47.33
C VAL A 38 4.16 -5.36 45.85
N THR A 39 4.25 -6.60 45.37
CA THR A 39 4.44 -6.91 43.95
C THR A 39 3.26 -7.73 43.43
N TYR A 40 2.92 -7.53 42.16
CA TYR A 40 1.86 -8.27 41.49
C TYR A 40 2.49 -9.03 40.32
N GLY A 41 2.13 -10.30 40.15
CA GLY A 41 2.66 -11.10 39.07
C GLY A 41 1.89 -12.39 38.85
N ASP A 42 2.19 -13.06 37.75
CA ASP A 42 1.47 -14.26 37.32
C ASP A 42 2.06 -15.56 37.91
N GLN A 43 3.09 -15.43 38.76
CA GLN A 43 3.74 -16.54 39.46
C GLN A 43 3.35 -16.55 40.95
N PRO A 44 3.20 -17.74 41.56
CA PRO A 44 2.95 -17.85 42.99
C PRO A 44 4.03 -17.17 43.83
N CYS A 45 3.62 -16.53 44.92
CA CYS A 45 4.54 -15.89 45.86
C CYS A 45 5.47 -16.91 46.52
N ARG A 46 6.77 -16.60 46.62
CA ARG A 46 7.74 -17.46 47.32
C ARG A 46 7.64 -17.36 48.85
N GLN A 47 7.11 -16.25 49.36
CA GLN A 47 7.01 -15.94 50.78
C GLN A 47 5.57 -15.59 51.16
N ASP A 48 5.29 -14.32 51.48
CA ASP A 48 3.97 -13.87 51.93
C ASP A 48 3.14 -13.32 50.78
N GLY A 49 1.86 -13.65 50.75
CA GLY A 49 0.95 -13.21 49.70
C GLY A 49 -0.08 -14.25 49.33
N GLY A 50 -0.88 -13.95 48.30
CA GLY A 50 -1.94 -14.84 47.90
C GLY A 50 -2.43 -14.57 46.49
N ARG A 51 -3.09 -15.58 45.92
CA ARG A 51 -3.81 -15.44 44.64
C ARG A 51 -4.93 -14.43 44.83
N LEU A 52 -5.00 -13.43 43.96
CA LEU A 52 -6.16 -12.56 43.90
C LEU A 52 -7.30 -13.34 43.26
N ALA A 53 -8.45 -13.31 43.93
CA ALA A 53 -9.70 -13.73 43.33
C ALA A 53 -10.06 -12.73 42.24
N VAL A 54 -9.78 -13.08 40.99
CA VAL A 54 -10.29 -12.35 39.83
C VAL A 54 -11.78 -12.68 39.75
N GLN A 55 -12.63 -11.65 39.74
CA GLN A 55 -14.06 -11.85 39.51
C GLN A 55 -14.26 -12.54 38.16
N ALA A 56 -15.10 -13.57 38.15
CA ALA A 56 -15.51 -14.19 36.90
C ALA A 56 -16.12 -13.13 35.98
N ALA A 57 -15.78 -13.19 34.70
CA ALA A 57 -16.39 -12.31 33.72
C ALA A 57 -17.91 -12.48 33.75
N PRO A 58 -18.69 -11.39 33.67
CA PRO A 58 -20.14 -11.49 33.62
C PRO A 58 -20.55 -12.32 32.38
N ALA A 59 -21.70 -12.99 32.49
CA ALA A 59 -22.26 -13.73 31.36
C ALA A 59 -22.41 -12.79 30.14
N PRO A 60 -22.09 -13.27 28.92
CA PRO A 60 -22.13 -12.43 27.74
C PRO A 60 -23.55 -11.91 27.50
N ASP A 61 -23.68 -10.59 27.38
CA ASP A 61 -24.94 -9.93 27.03
C ASP A 61 -25.22 -10.14 25.53
N PRO A 62 -26.31 -10.83 25.15
CA PRO A 62 -26.66 -11.06 23.76
C PRO A 62 -26.92 -9.76 22.99
N GLU A 63 -27.40 -8.69 23.65
CA GLU A 63 -27.61 -7.40 23.00
C GLU A 63 -26.29 -6.67 22.71
N ALA A 64 -25.33 -6.75 23.63
CA ALA A 64 -23.96 -6.27 23.38
C ALA A 64 -23.30 -7.01 22.21
N ALA A 65 -23.46 -8.33 22.12
CA ALA A 65 -22.96 -9.12 20.99
C ALA A 65 -23.63 -8.67 19.67
N ALA A 66 -24.96 -8.52 19.66
CA ALA A 66 -25.68 -8.07 18.46
C ALA A 66 -25.30 -6.63 18.03
N ARG A 67 -25.06 -5.71 18.99
CA ARG A 67 -24.53 -4.38 18.68
C ARG A 67 -23.13 -4.44 18.09
N LEU A 68 -22.26 -5.29 18.63
CA LEU A 68 -20.90 -5.44 18.12
C LEU A 68 -20.90 -5.97 16.68
N GLU A 69 -21.74 -6.96 16.37
CA GLU A 69 -21.86 -7.49 15.00
C GLU A 69 -22.36 -6.43 14.02
N ARG A 70 -23.37 -5.62 14.42
CA ARG A 70 -23.83 -4.48 13.59
C ARG A 70 -22.73 -3.44 13.37
N ALA A 71 -21.96 -3.12 14.42
CA ALA A 71 -20.85 -2.19 14.31
C ALA A 71 -19.75 -2.72 13.37
N ARG A 72 -19.43 -4.02 13.46
CA ARG A 72 -18.48 -4.69 12.55
C ARG A 72 -18.94 -4.64 11.10
N ALA A 73 -20.22 -4.94 10.84
CA ALA A 73 -20.79 -4.86 9.50
C ALA A 73 -20.69 -3.44 8.92
N PHE A 74 -21.08 -2.44 9.70
CA PHE A 74 -20.98 -1.04 9.29
C PHE A 74 -19.54 -0.61 8.96
N LEU A 75 -18.57 -1.00 9.79
CA LEU A 75 -17.17 -0.72 9.53
C LEU A 75 -16.68 -1.42 8.26
N ALA A 76 -17.07 -2.67 8.04
CA ALA A 76 -16.71 -3.41 6.84
C ALA A 76 -17.26 -2.74 5.58
N GLU A 77 -18.51 -2.27 5.60
CA GLU A 77 -19.11 -1.51 4.50
C GLU A 77 -18.38 -0.19 4.25
N ALA A 78 -18.04 0.55 5.31
CA ALA A 78 -17.30 1.80 5.20
C ALA A 78 -15.89 1.61 4.60
N GLU A 79 -15.18 0.57 5.01
CA GLU A 79 -13.86 0.24 4.45
C GLU A 79 -13.96 -0.20 2.98
N GLN A 80 -14.98 -0.99 2.62
CA GLN A 80 -15.23 -1.37 1.23
C GLN A 80 -15.53 -0.14 0.35
N ALA A 81 -16.31 0.81 0.86
CA ALA A 81 -16.61 2.05 0.14
C ALA A 81 -15.34 2.87 -0.10
N ARG A 82 -14.49 3.03 0.92
CA ARG A 82 -13.19 3.73 0.80
C ARG A 82 -12.27 3.04 -0.21
N ALA A 83 -12.17 1.71 -0.16
CA ALA A 83 -11.36 0.94 -1.09
C ALA A 83 -11.85 1.08 -2.53
N ALA A 84 -13.17 1.08 -2.74
CA ALA A 84 -13.76 1.27 -4.06
C ALA A 84 -13.50 2.68 -4.62
N GLU A 85 -13.57 3.71 -3.78
CA GLU A 85 -13.24 5.08 -4.16
C GLU A 85 -11.75 5.24 -4.49
N ALA A 86 -10.86 4.74 -3.65
CA ALA A 86 -9.42 4.76 -3.90
C ALA A 86 -9.06 4.08 -5.24
N LEU A 87 -9.69 2.95 -5.57
CA LEU A 87 -9.48 2.27 -6.85
C LEU A 87 -9.98 3.11 -8.04
N ARG A 88 -11.09 3.85 -7.88
CA ARG A 88 -11.60 4.75 -8.93
C ARG A 88 -10.63 5.92 -9.14
N GLU A 89 -10.16 6.53 -8.07
CA GLU A 89 -9.17 7.61 -8.13
C GLU A 89 -7.85 7.15 -8.74
N GLU A 90 -7.35 5.97 -8.38
CA GLU A 90 -6.14 5.42 -8.99
C GLU A 90 -6.31 5.25 -10.51
N ARG A 91 -7.48 4.75 -10.95
CA ARG A 91 -7.79 4.60 -12.38
C ARG A 91 -7.87 5.94 -13.10
N THR A 92 -8.46 6.97 -12.51
CA THR A 92 -8.54 8.31 -13.12
C THR A 92 -7.15 8.94 -13.21
N LEU A 93 -6.35 8.87 -12.13
CA LEU A 93 -4.97 9.33 -12.11
C LEU A 93 -4.10 8.58 -13.12
N ALA A 94 -4.27 7.27 -13.26
CA ALA A 94 -3.54 6.47 -14.25
C ALA A 94 -3.87 6.90 -15.70
N ARG A 95 -5.14 7.19 -16.00
CA ARG A 95 -5.56 7.73 -17.30
C ARG A 95 -4.95 9.11 -17.54
N ALA A 96 -5.12 10.04 -16.59
CA ALA A 96 -4.55 11.38 -16.68
C ALA A 96 -3.02 11.37 -16.88
N ARG A 97 -2.30 10.48 -16.20
CA ARG A 97 -0.84 10.29 -16.38
C ARG A 97 -0.48 9.82 -17.79
N ARG A 98 -1.27 8.90 -18.37
CA ARG A 98 -1.07 8.42 -19.74
C ARG A 98 -1.33 9.51 -20.77
N ASP A 99 -2.43 10.24 -20.61
CA ASP A 99 -2.80 11.34 -21.52
C ASP A 99 -1.76 12.45 -21.48
N ALA A 100 -1.32 12.84 -20.27
CA ALA A 100 -0.25 13.80 -20.10
C ALA A 100 1.09 13.32 -20.69
N ALA A 101 1.41 12.02 -20.60
CA ALA A 101 2.60 11.46 -21.23
C ALA A 101 2.53 11.49 -22.75
N THR A 102 1.36 11.17 -23.34
CA THR A 102 1.11 11.27 -24.78
C THR A 102 1.26 12.71 -25.26
N GLN A 103 0.67 13.67 -24.53
CA GLN A 103 0.79 15.10 -24.86
C GLN A 103 2.24 15.58 -24.79
N ARG A 104 2.98 15.21 -23.74
CA ARG A 104 4.42 15.53 -23.63
C ARG A 104 5.20 15.00 -24.82
N ARG A 105 5.03 13.71 -25.16
CA ARG A 105 5.70 13.10 -26.34
C ARG A 105 5.35 13.81 -27.64
N ARG A 106 4.09 14.23 -27.80
CA ARG A 106 3.66 15.00 -28.98
C ARG A 106 4.35 16.36 -29.03
N CYS A 107 4.41 17.07 -27.91
CA CYS A 107 5.12 18.34 -27.80
C CYS A 107 6.62 18.21 -28.05
N ASP A 108 7.26 17.19 -27.49
CA ASP A 108 8.70 16.95 -27.67
C ASP A 108 9.02 16.65 -29.14
N LYS A 109 8.15 15.88 -29.82
CA LYS A 109 8.26 15.64 -31.26
C LYS A 109 8.16 16.95 -32.06
N LEU A 110 7.18 17.80 -31.76
CA LEU A 110 7.00 19.07 -32.47
C LEU A 110 8.16 20.04 -32.23
N ARG A 111 8.69 20.11 -31.00
CA ARG A 111 9.89 20.90 -30.67
C ARG A 111 11.10 20.43 -31.47
N LEU A 112 11.29 19.12 -31.59
CA LEU A 112 12.38 18.56 -32.39
C LEU A 112 12.21 18.89 -33.88
N GLN A 113 10.99 18.81 -34.41
CA GLN A 113 10.69 19.17 -35.80
C GLN A 113 10.92 20.66 -36.07
N GLN A 114 10.57 21.55 -35.12
CA GLN A 114 10.88 22.97 -35.20
C GLN A 114 12.39 23.18 -35.26
N LYS A 115 13.15 22.58 -34.33
CA LYS A 115 14.61 22.69 -34.29
C LYS A 115 15.23 22.25 -35.62
N TRP A 116 14.81 21.12 -36.18
CA TRP A 116 15.30 20.67 -37.49
C TRP A 116 14.91 21.62 -38.62
N ALA A 117 13.71 22.19 -38.60
CA ALA A 117 13.30 23.16 -39.62
C ALA A 117 14.13 24.46 -39.55
N GLU A 118 14.53 24.88 -38.35
CA GLU A 118 15.43 26.02 -38.13
C GLU A 118 16.86 25.70 -38.60
N GLU A 119 17.37 24.50 -38.31
CA GLU A 119 18.66 24.03 -38.83
C GLU A 119 18.66 23.92 -40.36
N ASP A 120 17.59 23.38 -40.96
CA ASP A 120 17.38 23.32 -42.41
C ASP A 120 17.41 24.74 -43.01
N LEU A 121 16.73 25.69 -42.37
CA LEU A 121 16.71 27.08 -42.79
C LEU A 121 18.10 27.72 -42.71
N ALA A 122 18.85 27.49 -41.63
CA ALA A 122 20.21 28.01 -41.47
C ALA A 122 21.17 27.46 -42.55
N ARG A 123 20.94 26.23 -43.03
CA ARG A 123 21.72 25.59 -44.10
C ARG A 123 21.22 25.94 -45.51
N ALA A 124 19.99 26.41 -45.65
CA ALA A 124 19.38 26.67 -46.96
C ALA A 124 19.89 27.99 -47.57
N GLY A 125 20.42 27.90 -48.80
CA GLY A 125 20.78 29.04 -49.63
C GLY A 125 19.91 29.15 -50.89
N GLY A 126 19.92 30.33 -51.52
CA GLY A 126 19.25 30.58 -52.79
C GLY A 126 17.73 30.35 -52.72
N GLU A 127 17.17 29.77 -53.79
CA GLU A 127 15.72 29.55 -53.93
C GLU A 127 15.13 28.63 -52.85
N ARG A 128 15.93 27.73 -52.26
CA ARG A 128 15.48 26.82 -51.18
C ARG A 128 15.25 27.56 -49.86
N ALA A 129 15.83 28.76 -49.67
CA ALA A 129 15.68 29.53 -48.45
C ALA A 129 14.23 29.97 -48.20
N ALA A 130 13.50 30.37 -49.25
CA ALA A 130 12.10 30.78 -49.11
C ALA A 130 11.20 29.61 -48.65
N GLN A 131 11.40 28.42 -49.23
CA GLN A 131 10.66 27.21 -48.84
C GLN A 131 11.02 26.77 -47.40
N ALA A 132 12.31 26.83 -47.03
CA ALA A 132 12.74 26.51 -45.68
C ALA A 132 12.15 27.48 -44.63
N ARG A 133 12.05 28.79 -44.93
CA ARG A 133 11.40 29.78 -44.06
C ARG A 133 9.94 29.44 -43.83
N LEU A 134 9.21 29.13 -44.89
CA LEU A 134 7.79 28.77 -44.79
C LEU A 134 7.60 27.49 -43.96
N LYS A 135 8.47 26.49 -44.14
CA LYS A 135 8.45 25.25 -43.35
C LYS A 135 8.72 25.54 -41.87
N ALA A 136 9.75 26.31 -41.55
CA ALA A 136 10.07 26.69 -40.17
C ALA A 136 8.89 27.42 -39.50
N ARG A 137 8.30 28.39 -40.19
CA ARG A 137 7.11 29.11 -39.71
C ARG A 137 5.94 28.17 -39.42
N ARG A 138 5.62 27.25 -40.33
CA ARG A 138 4.52 26.29 -40.14
C ARG A 138 4.76 25.36 -38.95
N GLN A 139 6.00 24.92 -38.72
CA GLN A 139 6.33 24.09 -37.55
C GLN A 139 6.21 24.88 -36.25
N GLN A 140 6.63 26.15 -36.25
CA GLN A 140 6.45 27.05 -35.11
C GLN A 140 4.97 27.29 -34.80
N GLU A 141 4.14 27.55 -35.82
CA GLU A 141 2.68 27.70 -35.66
C GLU A 141 2.05 26.41 -35.12
N ALA A 142 2.42 25.24 -35.64
CA ALA A 142 1.92 23.95 -35.16
C ALA A 142 2.31 23.68 -33.71
N LEU A 143 3.55 24.01 -33.31
CA LEU A 143 3.99 23.88 -31.93
C LEU A 143 3.21 24.82 -31.00
N ALA A 144 3.00 26.07 -31.41
CA ALA A 144 2.29 27.07 -30.61
C ALA A 144 0.82 26.69 -30.34
N VAL A 145 0.15 26.04 -31.29
CA VAL A 145 -1.24 25.58 -31.13
C VAL A 145 -1.33 24.38 -30.19
N GLU A 146 -0.45 23.40 -30.35
CA GLU A 146 -0.56 22.13 -29.62
C GLU A 146 0.08 22.18 -28.23
N CYS A 147 1.07 23.06 -28.04
CA CYS A 147 1.90 23.12 -26.84
C CYS A 147 2.08 24.57 -26.38
N PRO A 148 1.00 25.20 -25.87
CA PRO A 148 1.10 26.54 -25.30
C PRO A 148 2.06 26.52 -24.11
N ALA A 149 2.87 27.58 -24.01
CA ALA A 149 3.94 27.75 -23.01
C ALA A 149 3.41 27.83 -21.58
#